data_AF-X1T5T2-F1
#
_entry.id   AF-X1T5T2-F1
#
_cell.length_a   1.000
_cell.length_b   1.000
_cell.length_c   1.000
_cell.angle_alpha   90.00
_cell.angle_beta   90.00
_cell.angle_gamma   90.00
#
_symmetry.space_group_name_H-M   'P 1'
#
loop_
_entity.id
_entity.type
_entity.pdbx_description
1 polymer ?
#
loop_
_entity_poly.entity_id
_entity_poly.type
_entity_poly.pdbx_seq_one_letter_code
_entity_poly.pdbx_strand_id
1 'polypeptide(L)'
;MGLMKLDALIGRGSRRDFYDLYVVAQQVPIPDLLALGRSKYPYARDFELMAVESLVFFENADRDLQPDLLVDLPWDRVRQFFITQAQALGQVWFGGQEG
;
A
#
# COMPACT_ATOMS: atom_id res chain seq x y z
N MET A 1 -0.62 -2.44 -15.77
CA MET A 1 -1.74 -2.96 -14.95
C MET A 1 -1.48 -2.91 -13.43
N GLY A 2 -0.47 -2.15 -12.93
CA GLY A 2 -0.23 -1.97 -11.48
C GLY A 2 -0.76 -0.65 -10.88
N LEU A 3 -1.11 0.33 -11.72
CA LEU A 3 -1.38 1.71 -11.29
C LEU A 3 -2.80 1.95 -10.74
N MET A 4 -3.75 1.05 -11.00
CA MET A 4 -5.10 1.11 -10.41
C MET A 4 -5.15 0.60 -8.96
N LYS A 5 -4.08 -0.07 -8.49
CA LYS A 5 -4.10 -0.74 -7.18
C LYS A 5 -3.85 0.21 -6.01
N LEU A 6 -3.00 1.23 -6.19
CA LEU A 6 -2.81 2.30 -5.20
C LEU A 6 -4.06 3.17 -5.05
N ASP A 7 -4.69 3.56 -6.16
CA ASP A 7 -5.97 4.29 -6.13
C ASP A 7 -7.09 3.47 -5.46
N ALA A 8 -7.12 2.15 -5.70
CA ALA A 8 -8.08 1.25 -5.06
C ALA A 8 -7.82 1.09 -3.56
N LEU A 9 -6.55 1.02 -3.14
CA LEU A 9 -6.16 0.96 -1.74
C LEU A 9 -6.50 2.26 -1.00
N ILE A 10 -6.19 3.41 -1.60
CA ILE A 10 -6.50 4.75 -1.04
C ILE A 10 -8.02 5.00 -1.01
N GLY A 11 -8.77 4.50 -1.99
CA GLY A 11 -10.21 4.77 -2.11
C GLY A 11 -11.13 3.77 -1.39
N ARG A 12 -10.80 2.47 -1.41
CA ARG A 12 -11.66 1.40 -0.85
C ARG A 12 -10.98 0.64 0.29
N GLY A 13 -9.71 0.29 0.12
CA GLY A 13 -8.94 -0.46 1.12
C GLY A 13 -9.57 -1.82 1.45
N SER A 14 -10.14 -2.51 0.44
CA SER A 14 -10.73 -3.84 0.65
C SER A 14 -9.64 -4.89 0.90
N ARG A 15 -9.99 -6.02 1.54
CA ARG A 15 -9.02 -7.10 1.78
C ARG A 15 -8.39 -7.60 0.48
N ARG A 16 -9.19 -7.69 -0.58
CA ARG A 16 -8.71 -8.05 -1.92
C ARG A 16 -7.70 -7.05 -2.45
N ASP A 17 -7.91 -5.74 -2.26
CA ASP A 17 -6.98 -4.70 -2.72
C ASP A 17 -5.59 -4.88 -2.07
N PHE A 18 -5.53 -5.24 -0.79
CA PHE A 18 -4.27 -5.55 -0.10
C PHE A 18 -3.57 -6.80 -0.64
N TYR A 19 -4.30 -7.90 -0.89
CA TYR A 19 -3.72 -9.09 -1.54
C TYR A 19 -3.21 -8.76 -2.94
N ASP A 20 -4.01 -8.01 -3.70
CA ASP A 20 -3.68 -7.59 -5.05
C ASP A 20 -2.42 -6.72 -5.09
N LEU A 21 -2.29 -5.79 -4.15
CA LEU A 21 -1.09 -4.96 -4.01
C LEU A 21 0.09 -5.78 -3.52
N TYR A 22 -0.10 -6.71 -2.58
CA TYR A 22 0.97 -7.59 -2.06
C TYR A 22 1.65 -8.38 -3.18
N VAL A 23 0.85 -8.98 -4.09
CA VAL A 23 1.36 -9.73 -5.24
C VAL A 23 2.13 -8.84 -6.22
N VAL A 24 1.68 -7.61 -6.44
CA VAL A 24 2.42 -6.65 -7.27
C VAL A 24 3.71 -6.20 -6.57
N ALA A 25 3.67 -6.02 -5.25
CA ALA A 25 4.80 -5.61 -4.44
C ALA A 25 5.93 -6.66 -4.39
N GLN A 26 5.63 -7.93 -4.68
CA GLN A 26 6.65 -8.97 -4.86
C GLN A 26 7.47 -8.78 -6.15
N GLN A 27 6.97 -8.01 -7.11
CA GLN A 27 7.62 -7.78 -8.41
C GLN A 27 8.15 -6.35 -8.54
N VAL A 28 7.45 -5.38 -7.96
CA VAL A 28 7.80 -3.96 -8.00
C VAL A 28 7.74 -3.40 -6.58
N PRO A 29 8.85 -2.91 -6.01
CA PRO A 29 8.86 -2.36 -4.66
C PRO A 29 7.82 -1.26 -4.45
N ILE A 30 7.25 -1.18 -3.24
CA ILE A 30 6.27 -0.14 -2.88
C ILE A 30 6.80 1.29 -3.14
N PRO A 31 8.06 1.65 -2.80
CA PRO A 31 8.59 2.99 -3.11
C PRO A 31 8.51 3.35 -4.60
N ASP A 32 8.80 2.39 -5.49
CA ASP A 32 8.76 2.60 -6.94
C ASP A 32 7.31 2.78 -7.42
N LEU A 33 6.36 2.01 -6.87
CA LEU A 33 4.94 2.18 -7.16
C LEU A 33 4.43 3.56 -6.73
N LEU A 34 4.92 4.08 -5.59
CA LEU A 34 4.57 5.41 -5.11
C LEU A 34 5.18 6.51 -5.98
N ALA A 35 6.44 6.37 -6.40
CA ALA A 35 7.09 7.30 -7.33
C ALA A 35 6.35 7.38 -8.68
N LEU A 36 5.89 6.23 -9.19
CA LEU A 36 5.04 6.17 -10.38
C LEU A 36 3.70 6.87 -10.15
N GLY A 37 3.08 6.68 -8.98
CA GLY A 37 1.85 7.37 -8.59
C GLY A 37 1.98 8.89 -8.56
N ARG A 38 3.05 9.41 -7.96
CA ARG A 38 3.36 10.86 -7.93
C ARG A 38 3.46 11.44 -9.34
N SER A 39 4.12 10.73 -10.27
CA SER A 39 4.27 11.18 -11.66
C SER A 39 2.92 11.31 -12.39
N LYS A 40 1.93 10.50 -12.01
CA LYS A 40 0.57 10.48 -12.57
C LYS A 40 -0.33 11.54 -11.93
N TYR A 41 -0.12 11.85 -10.65
CA TYR A 41 -0.88 12.84 -9.88
C TYR A 41 0.00 14.01 -9.42
N PRO A 42 0.62 14.77 -10.33
CA PRO A 42 1.59 15.81 -9.96
C PRO A 42 0.97 16.96 -9.13
N TYR A 43 -0.36 17.08 -9.12
CA TYR A 43 -1.08 18.11 -8.38
C TYR A 43 -1.54 17.67 -6.98
N ALA A 44 -1.45 16.38 -6.66
CA ALA A 44 -1.81 15.84 -5.36
C ALA A 44 -0.58 15.89 -4.43
N ARG A 45 -0.37 17.05 -3.79
CA ARG A 45 0.83 17.32 -2.96
C ARG A 45 1.00 16.36 -1.79
N ASP A 46 -0.10 15.80 -1.30
CA ASP A 46 -0.13 14.89 -0.15
C ASP A 46 -0.30 13.42 -0.57
N PHE A 47 -0.16 13.10 -1.87
CA PHE A 47 -0.39 11.76 -2.40
C PHE A 47 0.46 10.70 -1.69
N GLU A 48 1.76 10.96 -1.52
CA GLU A 48 2.69 10.05 -0.85
C GLU A 48 2.28 9.79 0.61
N LEU A 49 1.89 10.84 1.34
CA LEU A 49 1.44 10.72 2.73
C LEU A 49 0.15 9.90 2.80
N MET A 50 -0.86 10.25 2.01
CA MET A 50 -2.13 9.53 1.95
C MET A 50 -1.94 8.06 1.57
N ALA A 51 -1.03 7.78 0.63
CA ALA A 51 -0.72 6.43 0.21
C ALA A 51 -0.08 5.62 1.34
N VAL A 52 0.89 6.18 2.06
CA VAL A 52 1.55 5.52 3.20
C VAL A 52 0.57 5.25 4.35
N GLU A 53 -0.28 6.22 4.69
CA GLU A 53 -1.34 6.02 5.69
C GLU A 53 -2.30 4.88 5.28
N SER A 54 -2.66 4.84 3.99
CA SER A 54 -3.54 3.80 3.46
C SER A 54 -2.93 2.40 3.53
N LEU A 55 -1.59 2.25 3.53
CA LEU A 55 -0.93 0.93 3.67
C LEU A 55 -1.20 0.29 5.04
N VAL A 56 -1.51 1.08 6.07
CA VAL A 56 -1.77 0.58 7.43
C VAL A 56 -3.23 0.77 7.86
N PHE A 57 -4.08 1.28 6.97
CA PHE A 57 -5.50 1.48 7.24
C PHE A 57 -6.30 0.22 6.88
N PHE A 58 -6.35 -0.73 7.81
CA PHE A 58 -6.99 -2.04 7.60
C PHE A 58 -8.49 -2.08 7.94
N GLU A 59 -9.11 -0.98 8.34
CA GLU A 59 -10.48 -0.98 8.89
C GLU A 59 -11.51 -1.66 7.97
N ASN A 60 -11.45 -1.36 6.67
CA ASN A 60 -12.34 -1.97 5.68
C ASN A 60 -11.92 -3.43 5.39
N ALA A 61 -10.63 -3.69 5.21
CA ALA A 61 -10.09 -5.02 4.94
C ALA A 61 -10.33 -6.03 6.07
N ASP A 62 -10.36 -5.58 7.32
CA ASP A 62 -10.62 -6.44 8.47
C ASP A 62 -12.10 -6.85 8.56
N ARG A 63 -13.02 -6.02 8.03
CA ARG A 63 -14.46 -6.32 7.95
C ARG A 63 -14.84 -7.17 6.75
N ASP A 64 -13.99 -7.22 5.72
CA ASP A 64 -14.22 -8.01 4.52
C ASP A 64 -14.06 -9.51 4.76
N LEU A 65 -14.81 -10.28 3.96
CA LEU A 65 -14.62 -11.73 3.87
C LEU A 65 -13.24 -12.07 3.32
N GLN A 66 -12.66 -13.16 3.82
CA GLN A 66 -11.43 -13.71 3.27
C GLN A 66 -11.67 -14.11 1.81
N PRO A 67 -10.91 -13.59 0.83
CA PRO A 67 -11.03 -14.01 -0.55
C PRO A 67 -10.51 -15.44 -0.74
N ASP A 68 -11.06 -16.15 -1.73
CA ASP A 68 -10.49 -17.41 -2.20
C ASP A 68 -9.16 -17.14 -2.89
N LEU A 69 -8.07 -17.61 -2.27
CA LEU A 69 -6.72 -17.45 -2.79
C LEU A 69 -6.23 -18.76 -3.39
N LEU A 70 -5.50 -18.67 -4.51
CA LEU A 70 -4.84 -19.83 -5.13
C LEU A 70 -3.63 -20.33 -4.32
N VAL A 71 -3.20 -19.55 -3.32
CA VAL A 71 -2.06 -19.83 -2.46
C VAL A 71 -2.46 -19.65 -1.00
N ASP A 72 -1.87 -20.46 -0.11
CA ASP A 72 -2.03 -20.31 1.33
C ASP A 72 -1.23 -19.08 1.81
N LEU A 73 -1.90 -17.94 1.86
CA LEU A 73 -1.35 -16.67 2.30
C LEU A 73 -2.23 -16.10 3.42
N PRO A 74 -1.82 -16.25 4.69
CA PRO A 74 -2.57 -15.71 5.81
C PRO A 74 -2.65 -14.19 5.78
N TRP A 75 -3.80 -13.64 6.16
CA TRP A 75 -4.03 -12.20 6.22
C TRP A 75 -3.00 -11.48 7.11
N ASP A 76 -2.62 -12.09 8.23
CA ASP A 76 -1.58 -11.57 9.13
C ASP A 76 -0.23 -11.31 8.44
N ARG A 77 0.17 -12.21 7.52
CA ARG A 77 1.42 -12.03 6.78
C ARG A 77 1.34 -10.82 5.86
N VAL A 78 0.17 -10.60 5.25
CA VAL A 78 -0.06 -9.44 4.37
C VAL A 78 -0.05 -8.14 5.18
N ARG A 79 -0.75 -8.10 6.33
CA ARG A 79 -0.73 -6.94 7.23
C ARG A 79 0.68 -6.59 7.69
N GLN A 80 1.42 -7.58 8.17
CA GLN A 80 2.78 -7.37 8.68
C GLN A 80 3.72 -6.85 7.59
N PHE A 81 3.56 -7.32 6.34
CA PHE A 81 4.29 -6.79 5.20
C PHE A 81 4.04 -5.28 5.04
N PHE A 82 2.78 -4.86 4.97
CA PHE A 82 2.45 -3.44 4.75
C PHE A 82 2.83 -2.53 5.93
N ILE A 83 2.70 -2.99 7.17
CA ILE A 83 3.19 -2.27 8.36
C ILE A 83 4.69 -2.03 8.24
N THR A 84 5.46 -3.06 7.87
CA THR A 84 6.91 -2.95 7.70
C THR A 84 7.29 -1.99 6.58
N GLN A 85 6.57 -2.03 5.45
CA GLN A 85 6.80 -1.11 4.34
C GLN A 85 6.48 0.34 4.73
N ALA A 86 5.36 0.58 5.42
CA ALA A 86 4.99 1.92 5.89
C ALA A 86 6.01 2.50 6.89
N GLN A 87 6.51 1.68 7.81
CA GLN A 87 7.58 2.09 8.74
C GLN A 87 8.87 2.47 8.01
N ALA A 88 9.29 1.65 7.04
CA ALA A 88 10.48 1.93 6.24
C ALA A 88 10.32 3.23 5.42
N LEU A 89 9.16 3.43 4.79
CA LEU A 89 8.83 4.65 4.05
C LEU A 89 8.78 5.88 4.96
N GLY A 90 8.23 5.73 6.17
CA GLY A 90 8.17 6.82 7.14
C GLY A 90 9.55 7.32 7.55
N GLN A 91 10.53 6.43 7.70
CA GLN A 91 11.92 6.83 7.96
C GLN A 91 12.57 7.54 6.76
N VAL A 92 12.29 7.08 5.55
CA VAL A 92 12.88 7.65 4.32
C VAL A 92 12.28 9.02 3.98
N TRP A 93 10.99 9.23 4.22
CA TRP A 93 10.30 10.46 3.83
C TRP A 93 10.11 11.48 4.95
N PHE A 94 9.99 11.04 6.20
CA PHE A 94 9.81 11.93 7.35
C PHE A 94 11.03 11.99 8.27
N GLY A 95 11.98 11.05 8.16
CA GLY A 95 13.25 11.08 8.89
C GLY A 95 14.30 12.04 8.33
N GLY A 96 14.01 12.71 7.20
CA GLY A 96 14.89 13.70 6.55
C GLY A 96 14.60 15.16 6.91
N GLN A 97 13.69 15.45 7.86
CA GLN A 97 13.51 16.81 8.39
C GLN A 97 14.38 17.08 9.62
N GLU A 98 15.67 16.75 9.54
CA GLU A 98 16.71 17.35 10.40
C GLU A 98 17.91 17.65 9.49
N GLY A 99 18.00 18.90 9.03
CA GLY A 99 19.05 19.42 8.15
C GLY A 99 18.71 20.79 7.60
#